data_AF-A0A258SLD3-F1
#
_entry.id   AF-A0A258SLD3-F1
#
_cell.length_a   1.000
_cell.length_b   1.000
_cell.length_c   1.000
_cell.angle_alpha   90.00
_cell.angle_beta   90.00
_cell.angle_gamma   90.00
#
_symmetry.space_group_name_H-M   'P 1'
#
loop_
_entity.id
_entity.type
_entity.pdbx_description
1 polymer ?
#
loop_
_entity_poly.entity_id
_entity_poly.type
_entity_poly.pdbx_seq_one_letter_code
_entity_poly.pdbx_strand_id
1 'polypeptide(L)'
;MLESTFIEAFEGILKYNVQEMGYGKLLLNRTTVLTFWAGLHDWYNPTALLFGHGLGSSYGAGFDAGHMAQLYPKYGINLTTISTLLWDLGLVGLVLYFSILATAWVQIGHIEKNTTDPQVRADSLSIRVGIALCVIFLMYSDSQINLIVHEIIIAMMLGYGAFLYREHQERSAHIQKQVQLKSAMHKAY
;
A
#
# COMPACT_ATOMS: atom_id res chain seq x y z
N MET A 1 8.09 -25.16 -28.56
CA MET A 1 7.76 -23.97 -27.76
C MET A 1 7.38 -22.89 -28.77
N LEU A 2 6.15 -22.39 -28.68
CA LEU A 2 5.46 -21.64 -29.73
C LEU A 2 6.20 -20.36 -30.12
N GLU A 3 6.38 -20.14 -31.42
CA GLU A 3 6.66 -18.83 -32.00
C GLU A 3 5.41 -17.95 -31.87
N SER A 4 5.09 -17.52 -30.64
CA SER A 4 4.06 -16.50 -30.43
C SER A 4 4.58 -15.18 -30.95
N THR A 5 3.80 -14.51 -31.80
CA THR A 5 4.14 -13.15 -32.20
C THR A 5 4.12 -12.21 -30.99
N PHE A 6 4.82 -11.06 -31.08
CA PHE A 6 4.79 -10.05 -30.01
C PHE A 6 3.36 -9.64 -29.63
N ILE A 7 2.46 -9.54 -30.61
CA ILE A 7 1.06 -9.18 -30.41
C ILE A 7 0.34 -10.27 -29.59
N GLU A 8 0.51 -11.54 -29.94
CA GLU A 8 -0.09 -12.66 -29.19
C GLU A 8 0.45 -12.73 -27.76
N ALA A 9 1.74 -12.49 -27.57
CA ALA A 9 2.35 -12.43 -26.24
C ALA A 9 1.77 -11.27 -25.42
N PHE A 10 1.64 -10.09 -26.01
CA PHE A 10 1.08 -8.91 -25.36
C PHE A 10 -0.41 -9.08 -25.01
N GLU A 11 -1.21 -9.58 -25.95
CA GLU A 11 -2.62 -9.90 -25.71
C GLU A 11 -2.78 -10.98 -24.64
N GLY A 12 -1.92 -11.99 -24.62
CA GLY A 12 -1.90 -13.01 -23.58
C GLY A 12 -1.68 -12.42 -22.20
N ILE A 13 -0.71 -11.50 -22.05
CA ILE A 13 -0.44 -10.80 -20.78
C ILE A 13 -1.66 -9.97 -20.33
N LEU A 14 -2.29 -9.24 -21.25
CA LEU A 14 -3.49 -8.45 -20.93
C LEU A 14 -4.66 -9.34 -20.50
N LYS A 15 -4.94 -10.41 -21.24
CA LYS A 15 -6.04 -11.35 -20.93
C LYS A 15 -5.89 -11.96 -19.55
N TYR A 16 -4.66 -12.35 -19.21
CA TYR A 16 -4.30 -13.02 -17.96
C TYR A 16 -4.32 -12.10 -16.72
N ASN A 17 -4.06 -10.80 -16.88
CA ASN A 17 -3.99 -9.87 -15.75
C ASN A 17 -5.25 -9.01 -15.57
N VAL A 18 -5.95 -8.69 -16.67
CA VAL A 18 -6.96 -7.62 -16.68
C VAL A 18 -8.30 -8.05 -17.24
N GLN A 19 -8.33 -9.01 -18.17
CA GLN A 19 -9.57 -9.36 -18.89
C GLN A 19 -10.21 -10.64 -18.33
N GLU A 20 -10.57 -11.59 -19.17
CA GLU A 20 -11.48 -12.68 -18.80
C GLU A 20 -10.78 -14.00 -18.42
N MET A 21 -9.45 -14.07 -18.50
CA MET A 21 -8.72 -15.27 -18.09
C MET A 21 -8.36 -15.22 -16.61
N GLY A 22 -8.60 -16.32 -15.91
CA GLY A 22 -8.16 -16.51 -14.54
C GLY A 22 -6.64 -16.64 -14.40
N TYR A 23 -6.11 -16.25 -13.24
CA TYR A 23 -4.67 -16.22 -12.97
C TYR A 23 -4.14 -17.61 -12.61
N GLY A 24 -3.35 -18.19 -13.50
CA GLY A 24 -2.68 -19.48 -13.31
C GLY A 24 -3.69 -20.62 -13.31
N LYS A 25 -3.95 -21.19 -12.12
CA LYS A 25 -4.98 -22.22 -11.91
C LYS A 25 -6.27 -21.66 -11.27
N LEU A 26 -6.32 -20.35 -11.07
CA LEU A 26 -7.43 -19.67 -10.39
C LEU A 26 -8.47 -19.21 -11.41
N LEU A 27 -9.71 -19.02 -10.95
CA LEU A 27 -10.82 -18.56 -11.78
C LEU A 27 -10.79 -17.05 -11.98
N LEU A 28 -10.32 -16.29 -10.98
CA LEU A 28 -10.21 -14.83 -11.05
C LEU A 28 -8.79 -14.41 -11.41
N ASN A 29 -8.66 -13.18 -11.90
CA ASN A 29 -7.41 -12.46 -12.05
C ASN A 29 -7.41 -11.20 -11.18
N ARG A 30 -6.34 -10.42 -11.29
CA ARG A 30 -6.09 -9.24 -10.44
C ARG A 30 -7.15 -8.15 -10.56
N THR A 31 -7.87 -8.11 -11.68
CA THR A 31 -8.96 -7.14 -11.88
C THR A 31 -10.32 -7.76 -11.57
N THR A 32 -10.57 -8.97 -12.07
CA THR A 32 -11.87 -9.64 -11.87
C THR A 32 -12.12 -10.03 -10.41
N VAL A 33 -11.07 -10.15 -9.60
CA VAL A 33 -11.20 -10.35 -8.15
C VAL A 33 -11.87 -9.17 -7.44
N LEU A 34 -11.64 -7.94 -7.91
CA LEU A 34 -12.24 -6.74 -7.33
C LEU A 34 -13.71 -6.61 -7.72
N THR A 35 -14.04 -6.89 -8.99
CA THR A 35 -15.43 -6.91 -9.44
C THR A 35 -16.22 -8.05 -8.80
N PHE A 36 -15.57 -9.19 -8.54
CA PHE A 36 -16.17 -10.31 -7.82
C PHE A 36 -16.52 -9.93 -6.37
N TRP A 37 -15.60 -9.28 -5.65
CA TRP A 37 -15.88 -8.78 -4.31
C TRP A 37 -17.04 -7.78 -4.31
N ALA A 38 -17.05 -6.83 -5.25
CA ALA A 38 -18.09 -5.80 -5.36
C ALA A 38 -19.47 -6.39 -5.71
N GLY A 39 -19.52 -7.49 -6.47
CA GLY A 39 -20.77 -8.18 -6.79
C GLY A 39 -21.38 -8.96 -5.62
N LEU A 40 -20.60 -9.26 -4.58
CA LEU A 40 -21.03 -10.02 -3.41
C LEU A 40 -21.34 -9.17 -2.18
N HIS A 41 -20.88 -7.92 -2.15
CA HIS A 41 -21.06 -7.02 -1.01
C HIS A 41 -21.96 -5.85 -1.40
N ASP A 42 -23.06 -5.73 -0.68
CA ASP A 42 -24.07 -4.70 -0.89
C ASP A 42 -24.44 -4.00 0.43
N TRP A 43 -25.36 -3.04 0.34
CA TRP A 43 -25.86 -2.32 1.51
C TRP A 43 -26.80 -3.15 2.40
N TYR A 44 -27.17 -4.37 2.00
CA TYR A 44 -27.97 -5.26 2.84
C TYR A 44 -27.11 -5.95 3.92
N ASN A 45 -25.81 -6.10 3.68
CA ASN A 45 -24.84 -6.51 4.69
C ASN A 45 -23.71 -5.47 4.86
N PRO A 46 -24.01 -4.32 5.49
CA PRO A 46 -23.07 -3.20 5.57
C PRO A 46 -21.86 -3.51 6.47
N THR A 47 -21.99 -4.43 7.42
CA THR A 47 -20.89 -4.80 8.32
C THR A 47 -19.81 -5.54 7.54
N ALA A 48 -20.17 -6.54 6.73
CA ALA A 48 -19.22 -7.24 5.87
C ALA A 48 -18.61 -6.32 4.81
N LEU A 49 -19.39 -5.39 4.25
CA LEU A 49 -18.90 -4.39 3.30
C LEU A 49 -17.84 -3.46 3.92
N LEU A 50 -18.09 -2.97 5.14
CA LEU A 50 -17.24 -1.96 5.78
C LEU A 50 -16.04 -2.58 6.51
N PHE A 51 -16.24 -3.72 7.18
CA PHE A 51 -15.25 -4.32 8.09
C PHE A 51 -14.73 -5.68 7.64
N GLY A 52 -15.23 -6.23 6.53
CA GLY A 52 -14.80 -7.52 6.00
C GLY A 52 -15.25 -8.69 6.86
N HIS A 53 -14.52 -9.80 6.73
CA HIS A 53 -14.84 -11.10 7.35
C HIS A 53 -13.83 -11.53 8.41
N GLY A 54 -12.88 -10.65 8.75
CA GLY A 54 -11.83 -10.90 9.74
C GLY A 54 -10.46 -11.17 9.12
N LEU A 55 -9.41 -10.90 9.91
CA LEU A 55 -8.02 -11.09 9.48
C LEU A 55 -7.74 -12.53 9.07
N GLY A 56 -7.12 -12.70 7.90
CA GLY A 56 -6.79 -14.01 7.34
C GLY A 56 -7.99 -14.76 6.76
N SER A 57 -9.18 -14.15 6.69
CA SER A 57 -10.38 -14.82 6.16
C SER A 57 -10.23 -15.26 4.70
N SER A 58 -9.49 -14.49 3.91
CA SER A 58 -9.21 -14.74 2.50
C SER A 58 -7.90 -15.49 2.25
N TYR A 59 -7.15 -15.82 3.30
CA TYR A 59 -5.81 -16.38 3.17
C TYR A 59 -5.83 -17.79 2.56
N GLY A 60 -4.98 -17.98 1.55
CA GLY A 60 -4.51 -19.28 1.10
C GLY A 60 -5.54 -20.16 0.37
N ALA A 61 -5.17 -21.43 0.22
CA ALA A 61 -6.01 -22.50 -0.30
C ALA A 61 -5.55 -23.82 0.33
N GLY A 62 -6.48 -24.69 0.72
CA GLY A 62 -6.14 -25.96 1.39
C GLY A 62 -6.70 -26.05 2.81
N PHE A 63 -6.05 -26.82 3.66
CA PHE A 63 -6.52 -27.13 5.03
C PHE A 63 -6.37 -25.93 5.99
N ASP A 64 -5.39 -25.07 5.76
CA ASP A 64 -5.11 -23.84 6.51
C ASP A 64 -5.78 -22.60 5.89
N ALA A 65 -6.65 -22.80 4.89
CA ALA A 65 -7.34 -21.70 4.23
C ALA A 65 -8.30 -20.99 5.20
N GLY A 66 -8.35 -19.67 5.10
CA GLY A 66 -9.33 -18.86 5.81
C GLY A 66 -10.77 -19.22 5.42
N HIS A 67 -11.73 -18.88 6.28
CA HIS A 67 -13.12 -19.29 6.08
C HIS A 67 -13.71 -18.80 4.74
N MET A 68 -13.39 -17.59 4.30
CA MET A 68 -13.84 -17.09 2.99
C MET A 68 -13.12 -17.79 1.83
N ALA A 69 -11.84 -18.11 1.98
CA ALA A 69 -11.09 -18.88 0.98
C ALA A 69 -11.66 -20.30 0.81
N GLN A 70 -12.17 -20.90 1.88
CA GLN A 70 -12.87 -22.20 1.83
C GLN A 70 -14.22 -22.13 1.12
N LEU A 71 -14.95 -21.01 1.24
CA LEU A 71 -16.21 -20.78 0.54
C LEU A 71 -16.01 -20.56 -0.97
N TYR A 72 -14.87 -19.99 -1.37
CA TYR A 72 -14.54 -19.70 -2.77
C TYR A 72 -13.29 -20.44 -3.24
N PRO A 73 -13.31 -21.79 -3.27
CA PRO A 73 -12.14 -22.59 -3.61
C PRO A 73 -11.73 -22.34 -5.06
N LYS A 74 -10.43 -22.12 -5.29
CA LYS A 74 -9.82 -21.80 -6.60
C LYS A 74 -10.21 -20.44 -7.20
N TYR A 75 -10.95 -19.58 -6.49
CA TYR A 75 -11.22 -18.24 -7.00
C TYR A 75 -9.99 -17.33 -6.90
N GLY A 76 -9.16 -17.49 -5.86
CA GLY A 76 -8.00 -16.63 -5.67
C GLY A 76 -8.39 -15.26 -5.12
N ILE A 77 -9.27 -15.24 -4.11
CA ILE A 77 -9.83 -14.00 -3.57
C ILE A 77 -8.77 -13.08 -2.92
N ASN A 78 -7.61 -13.62 -2.55
CA ASN A 78 -6.44 -12.91 -2.03
C ASN A 78 -5.35 -12.65 -3.11
N LEU A 79 -5.70 -12.49 -4.38
CA LEU A 79 -4.74 -12.29 -5.48
C LEU A 79 -3.91 -11.00 -5.36
N THR A 80 -4.44 -9.97 -4.70
CA THR A 80 -3.83 -8.64 -4.59
C THR A 80 -3.97 -8.14 -3.16
N THR A 81 -3.08 -7.24 -2.70
CA THR A 81 -3.22 -6.64 -1.37
C THR A 81 -4.58 -5.96 -1.21
N ILE A 82 -5.09 -5.30 -2.25
CA ILE A 82 -6.41 -4.66 -2.20
C ILE A 82 -7.51 -5.69 -2.00
N SER A 83 -7.52 -6.78 -2.78
CA SER A 83 -8.57 -7.79 -2.64
C SER A 83 -8.51 -8.45 -1.26
N THR A 84 -7.33 -8.80 -0.77
CA THR A 84 -7.17 -9.37 0.58
C THR A 84 -7.65 -8.41 1.67
N LEU A 85 -7.29 -7.12 1.60
CA LEU A 85 -7.76 -6.11 2.56
C LEU A 85 -9.29 -5.95 2.53
N LEU A 86 -9.90 -5.98 1.33
CA LEU A 86 -11.35 -5.90 1.17
C LEU A 86 -12.06 -7.11 1.79
N TRP A 87 -11.53 -8.31 1.61
CA TRP A 87 -12.11 -9.52 2.20
C TRP A 87 -11.89 -9.57 3.72
N ASP A 88 -10.72 -9.19 4.20
CA ASP A 88 -10.37 -9.36 5.61
C ASP A 88 -10.85 -8.21 6.50
N LEU A 89 -10.72 -6.97 6.02
CA LEU A 89 -10.95 -5.74 6.80
C LEU A 89 -11.94 -4.77 6.14
N GLY A 90 -12.48 -5.09 4.96
CA GLY A 90 -13.45 -4.28 4.25
C GLY A 90 -12.93 -2.93 3.78
N LEU A 91 -13.86 -2.04 3.42
CA LEU A 91 -13.54 -0.70 2.94
C LEU A 91 -12.81 0.14 4.00
N VAL A 92 -13.13 -0.02 5.28
CA VAL A 92 -12.48 0.72 6.36
C VAL A 92 -11.01 0.34 6.47
N GLY A 93 -10.70 -0.96 6.46
CA GLY A 93 -9.31 -1.42 6.48
C GLY A 93 -8.51 -0.94 5.27
N LEU A 94 -9.10 -1.00 4.08
CA LEU A 94 -8.48 -0.51 2.86
C LEU A 94 -8.16 0.99 2.94
N VAL A 95 -9.11 1.81 3.40
CA VAL A 95 -8.93 3.26 3.57
C VAL A 95 -7.86 3.57 4.60
N LEU A 96 -7.85 2.87 5.73
CA LEU A 96 -6.83 3.04 6.77
C LEU A 96 -5.43 2.68 6.24
N TYR A 97 -5.30 1.55 5.54
CA TYR A 97 -4.04 1.15 4.95
C TYR A 97 -3.53 2.21 3.95
N PHE A 98 -4.40 2.70 3.06
CA PHE A 98 -4.04 3.75 2.12
C PHE A 98 -3.69 5.07 2.82
N SER A 99 -4.37 5.39 3.91
CA SER A 99 -4.10 6.61 4.70
C SER A 99 -2.70 6.61 5.31
N ILE A 100 -2.16 5.45 5.72
CA ILE A 100 -0.79 5.33 6.23
C ILE A 100 0.21 5.74 5.14
N LEU A 101 0.06 5.19 3.93
CA LEU A 101 0.93 5.53 2.80
C LEU A 101 0.77 6.98 2.36
N ALA A 102 -0.46 7.48 2.29
CA ALA A 102 -0.77 8.83 1.86
C ALA A 102 -0.24 9.89 2.86
N THR A 103 -0.42 9.66 4.16
CA THR A 103 0.11 10.57 5.19
C THR A 103 1.63 10.58 5.19
N ALA A 104 2.28 9.41 5.11
CA ALA A 104 3.73 9.32 4.98
C ALA A 104 4.25 10.09 3.76
N TRP A 105 3.61 9.90 2.59
CA TRP A 105 3.95 10.63 1.37
C TRP A 105 3.87 12.16 1.54
N VAL A 106 2.79 12.66 2.14
CA VAL A 106 2.59 14.10 2.36
C VAL A 106 3.64 14.66 3.32
N GLN A 107 3.89 13.98 4.45
CA GLN A 107 4.83 14.46 5.46
C GLN A 107 6.27 14.47 4.93
N ILE A 108 6.70 13.41 4.25
CA ILE A 108 8.05 13.36 3.65
C ILE A 108 8.18 14.36 2.50
N GLY A 109 7.14 14.53 1.70
CA GLY A 109 7.12 15.56 0.65
C GLY A 109 7.20 16.99 1.20
N HIS A 110 6.73 17.24 2.41
CA HIS A 110 6.90 18.51 3.10
C HIS A 110 8.35 18.74 3.52
N ILE A 111 9.01 17.72 4.10
CA ILE A 111 10.43 17.78 4.47
C ILE A 111 11.30 18.04 3.24
N GLU A 112 11.10 17.27 2.17
CA GLU A 112 11.89 17.35 0.94
C GLU A 112 11.90 18.77 0.34
N LYS A 113 10.77 19.48 0.41
CA LYS A 113 10.62 20.84 -0.13
C LYS A 113 11.26 21.91 0.74
N ASN A 114 11.34 21.67 2.06
CA ASN A 114 11.74 22.68 3.04
C ASN A 114 13.18 22.49 3.56
N THR A 115 13.77 21.31 3.35
CA THR A 115 15.16 21.06 3.72
C THR A 115 16.13 21.69 2.74
N THR A 116 17.19 22.31 3.27
CA THR A 116 18.35 22.75 2.49
C THR A 116 19.45 21.68 2.43
N ASP A 117 19.35 20.64 3.25
CA ASP A 117 20.33 19.55 3.34
C ASP A 117 20.14 18.58 2.17
N PRO A 118 21.14 18.42 1.28
CA PRO A 118 21.06 17.51 0.15
C PRO A 118 20.85 16.04 0.55
N GLN A 119 21.39 15.59 1.70
CA GLN A 119 21.27 14.20 2.14
C GLN A 119 19.84 13.91 2.57
N VAL A 120 19.27 14.74 3.45
CA VAL A 120 17.88 14.63 3.89
C VAL A 120 16.92 14.68 2.71
N ARG A 121 17.22 15.49 1.69
CA ARG A 121 16.43 15.57 0.47
C ARG A 121 16.49 14.26 -0.34
N ALA A 122 17.67 13.67 -0.50
CA ALA A 122 17.84 12.40 -1.20
C ALA A 122 17.16 11.24 -0.46
N ASP A 123 17.26 11.20 0.86
CA ASP A 123 16.60 10.20 1.70
C ASP A 123 15.06 10.32 1.62
N SER A 124 14.55 11.55 1.70
CA SER A 124 13.13 11.85 1.55
C SER A 124 12.60 11.42 0.18
N LEU A 125 13.34 11.71 -0.89
CA LEU A 125 12.98 11.27 -2.24
C LEU A 125 12.97 9.74 -2.35
N SER A 126 13.97 9.07 -1.78
CA SER A 126 14.06 7.61 -1.78
C SER A 126 12.86 6.96 -1.10
N ILE A 127 12.44 7.49 0.05
CA ILE A 127 11.24 7.02 0.77
C ILE A 127 9.99 7.24 -0.08
N ARG A 128 9.84 8.39 -0.74
CA ARG A 128 8.69 8.65 -1.61
C ARG A 128 8.63 7.68 -2.78
N VAL A 129 9.77 7.37 -3.42
CA VAL A 129 9.84 6.34 -4.47
C VAL A 129 9.42 4.98 -3.91
N GLY A 130 9.88 4.60 -2.71
CA GLY A 130 9.47 3.37 -2.04
C GLY A 130 7.95 3.32 -1.79
N ILE A 131 7.34 4.41 -1.32
CA ILE A 131 5.88 4.51 -1.14
C ILE A 131 5.15 4.38 -2.47
N ALA A 132 5.65 5.01 -3.55
CA ALA A 132 5.05 4.90 -4.88
C ALA A 132 5.09 3.46 -5.39
N LEU A 133 6.21 2.76 -5.19
CA LEU A 133 6.32 1.34 -5.52
C LEU A 133 5.35 0.49 -4.70
N CYS A 134 5.18 0.78 -3.40
CA CYS A 134 4.17 0.11 -2.58
C CYS A 134 2.78 0.31 -3.17
N VAL A 135 2.38 1.55 -3.53
CA VAL A 135 1.07 1.81 -4.13
C VAL A 135 0.86 1.02 -5.42
N ILE A 136 1.87 0.92 -6.29
CA ILE A 136 1.79 0.11 -7.51
C ILE A 136 1.63 -1.38 -7.19
N PHE A 137 2.37 -1.88 -6.20
CA PHE A 137 2.32 -3.28 -5.81
C PHE A 137 0.98 -3.71 -5.21
N LEU A 138 0.16 -2.77 -4.71
CA LEU A 138 -1.15 -3.08 -4.12
C LEU A 138 -2.08 -3.83 -5.08
N MET A 139 -1.99 -3.52 -6.37
CA MET A 139 -2.77 -4.16 -7.45
C MET A 139 -2.05 -5.36 -8.07
N TYR A 140 -0.80 -5.60 -7.70
CA TYR A 140 0.06 -6.61 -8.33
C TYR A 140 0.05 -7.94 -7.57
N SER A 141 0.18 -7.91 -6.25
CA SER A 141 0.28 -9.11 -5.42
C SER A 141 -0.19 -8.80 -4.00
N ASP A 142 -0.59 -9.82 -3.26
CA ASP A 142 -0.87 -9.80 -1.83
C ASP A 142 0.39 -9.78 -0.94
N SER A 143 1.57 -9.74 -1.54
CA SER A 143 2.85 -9.89 -0.84
C SER A 143 3.08 -8.86 0.28
N GLN A 144 2.48 -7.66 0.21
CA GLN A 144 2.69 -6.62 1.23
C GLN A 144 2.14 -6.95 2.61
N ILE A 145 1.24 -7.93 2.69
CA ILE A 145 0.51 -8.29 3.92
C ILE A 145 0.60 -9.78 4.24
N ASN A 146 1.17 -10.58 3.33
CA ASN A 146 1.35 -12.02 3.50
C ASN A 146 2.83 -12.44 3.50
N LEU A 147 3.76 -11.58 3.08
CA LEU A 147 5.19 -11.83 3.16
C LEU A 147 5.83 -10.91 4.20
N ILE A 148 6.30 -11.51 5.29
CA ILE A 148 7.03 -10.86 6.39
C ILE A 148 8.15 -9.95 5.87
N VAL A 149 8.84 -10.34 4.80
CA VAL A 149 9.92 -9.54 4.21
C VAL A 149 9.42 -8.19 3.70
N HIS A 150 8.26 -8.14 3.03
CA HIS A 150 7.69 -6.86 2.58
C HIS A 150 7.21 -6.02 3.75
N GLU A 151 6.59 -6.64 4.76
CA GLU A 151 6.14 -5.94 5.97
C GLU A 151 7.32 -5.27 6.69
N ILE A 152 8.45 -5.97 6.83
CA ILE A 152 9.67 -5.43 7.43
C ILE A 152 10.22 -4.25 6.60
N ILE A 153 10.25 -4.38 5.26
CA ILE A 153 10.70 -3.28 4.38
C ILE A 153 9.80 -2.06 4.53
N ILE A 154 8.48 -2.23 4.52
CA ILE A 154 7.51 -1.14 4.69
C ILE A 154 7.67 -0.51 6.08
N ALA A 155 7.77 -1.32 7.13
CA ALA A 155 7.96 -0.84 8.49
C ALA A 155 9.26 -0.05 8.66
N MET A 156 10.38 -0.53 8.11
CA MET A 156 11.66 0.20 8.14
C MET A 156 11.58 1.51 7.35
N MET A 157 10.97 1.48 6.17
CA MET A 157 10.78 2.68 5.35
C MET A 157 9.96 3.75 6.07
N LEU A 158 8.81 3.35 6.65
CA LEU A 158 7.94 4.27 7.41
C LEU A 158 8.61 4.73 8.71
N GLY A 159 9.30 3.83 9.41
CA GLY A 159 10.03 4.15 10.65
C GLY A 159 11.17 5.14 10.41
N TYR A 160 11.95 4.95 9.35
CA TYR A 160 13.00 5.88 8.95
C TYR A 160 12.42 7.23 8.51
N GLY A 161 11.31 7.23 7.75
CA GLY A 161 10.60 8.46 7.42
C GLY A 161 10.09 9.23 8.64
N ALA A 162 9.54 8.51 9.63
CA ALA A 162 9.11 9.12 10.89
C ALA A 162 10.29 9.72 11.69
N PHE A 163 11.45 9.03 11.68
CA PHE A 163 12.68 9.55 12.27
C PHE A 163 13.12 10.86 11.59
N LEU A 164 13.17 10.91 10.26
CA LEU A 164 13.52 12.12 9.51
C LEU A 164 12.53 13.28 9.79
N TYR A 165 11.24 12.96 9.87
CA TYR A 165 10.21 13.94 10.20
C TYR A 165 10.45 14.56 11.59
N ARG A 166 10.75 13.74 12.59
CA ARG A 166 11.05 14.24 13.94
C ARG A 166 12.29 15.12 13.94
N GLU A 167 13.36 14.70 13.29
CA GLU A 167 14.62 15.45 13.25
C GLU A 167 14.45 16.81 12.55
N HIS A 168 13.71 16.85 11.44
CA HIS A 168 13.42 18.09 10.73
C HIS A 168 12.64 19.09 11.59
N GLN A 169 11.66 18.61 12.36
CA GLN A 169 10.87 19.45 13.28
C GLN A 169 11.75 20.03 14.41
N GLU A 170 12.60 19.20 15.01
CA GLU A 170 13.53 19.64 16.06
C GLU A 170 14.50 20.71 15.55
N ARG A 171 15.13 20.47 14.38
CA ARG A 171 16.04 21.43 13.75
C ARG A 171 15.35 22.76 13.43
N SER A 172 14.14 22.71 12.88
CA SER A 172 13.35 23.90 12.56
C SER A 172 13.02 24.72 13.81
N ALA A 173 12.62 24.05 14.90
CA ALA A 173 12.35 24.71 16.18
C ALA A 173 13.60 25.36 16.79
N HIS A 174 14.77 24.72 16.68
CA HIS A 174 16.04 25.28 17.14
C HIS A 174 16.43 26.54 16.37
N ILE A 175 16.31 26.52 15.04
CA ILE A 175 16.60 27.68 14.18
C ILE A 175 15.69 28.86 14.54
N GLN A 176 14.39 28.61 14.71
CA GLN A 176 13.43 29.66 15.05
C GLN A 176 13.73 30.32 16.40
N LYS A 177 14.11 29.52 17.42
CA LYS A 177 14.55 30.05 18.73
C LYS A 177 15.79 30.93 18.61
N GLN A 178 16.79 30.54 17.82
CA GLN A 178 18.01 31.34 17.63
C GLN A 178 17.72 32.68 16.93
N VAL A 179 16.85 32.67 15.92
CA VAL A 179 16.43 33.90 15.22
C VAL A 179 15.71 34.86 16.17
N GLN A 180 14.81 34.35 17.01
CA GLN A 180 14.11 35.15 18.01
C GLN A 180 15.06 35.78 19.04
N LEU A 181 16.03 35.01 19.55
CA LEU A 181 17.04 35.50 20.49
C LEU A 181 17.90 36.61 19.88
N LYS A 182 18.35 36.45 18.62
CA LYS A 182 19.11 37.49 17.92
C LYS A 182 18.29 38.77 17.73
N SER A 183 17.01 38.65 17.35
CA SER A 183 16.13 39.81 17.19
C SER A 183 15.87 40.54 18.52
N ALA A 184 15.74 39.81 19.63
CA ALA A 184 15.53 40.41 20.95
C ALA A 184 16.77 41.19 21.41
N MET A 185 17.97 40.65 21.19
CA MET A 185 19.22 41.34 21.51
C MET A 185 19.40 42.62 20.68
N HIS A 186 19.07 42.61 19.39
CA HIS A 186 19.21 43.81 18.55
C HIS A 186 18.25 44.95 18.93
N LYS A 187 17.11 44.65 19.56
CA LYS A 187 16.18 45.68 20.07
C LYS A 187 16.59 46.26 21.43
N ALA A 188 17.55 45.66 22.11
CA ALA A 188 18.00 46.05 23.44
C ALA A 188 19.21 47.01 23.42
N TYR A 189 19.80 47.25 22.25
CA TYR A 189 20.87 48.23 22.01
C TYR A 189 20.36 49.35 21.10
#